data_AF-A0A7R9AI05-F1
#
_entry.id   AF-A0A7R9AI05-F1
#
_cell.length_a   1.000
_cell.length_b   1.000
_cell.length_c   1.000
_cell.angle_alpha   90.00
_cell.angle_beta   90.00
_cell.angle_gamma   90.00
#
_symmetry.space_group_name_H-M   'P 1'
#
loop_
_entity.id
_entity.type
_entity.pdbx_description
1 polymer ?
#
loop_
_entity_poly.entity_id
_entity_poly.type
_entity_poly.pdbx_seq_one_letter_code
_entity_poly.pdbx_strand_id
1 'polypeptide(L)'
;KNDDNINPKDKTIIVIGAGISGLAASKKLKEIGFNVIVLEAQDKVGGRLKTNRSLGIAFDEGASWIHGIDGNPITSLAQEAGMTTFETIDDQAESCYDIGDYSNDKIKITHNSIESEADYVLVTVPLGVLKANTIQFIPALPTVKQTAIQKIGMNCVNKFILTWNTPFWDNTQYIVYTPEIKDKFNYFVNVNKFNPTANALMTFAYADYARLTETMTDAQIINEIMVHLKDIYGNNIPNPTNILRTKWQNNENSFGAYSYTAVGEHTNVDYFSTAHGAYLSGLREADKIIALL
;
A
#
# COMPACT_ATOMS: atom_id res chain seq x y z
N LYS A 1 38.46 24.56 -6.24
CA LYS A 1 37.85 25.68 -5.49
C LYS A 1 36.77 25.06 -4.63
N ASN A 2 36.73 25.40 -3.34
CA ASN A 2 35.75 24.91 -2.36
C ASN A 2 35.56 23.39 -2.37
N ASP A 3 36.42 22.73 -1.59
CA ASP A 3 36.26 21.34 -1.15
C ASP A 3 35.36 21.34 0.11
N ASP A 4 34.12 21.83 -0.06
CA ASP A 4 33.15 22.00 1.01
C ASP A 4 32.49 20.65 1.35
N ASN A 5 33.28 19.77 1.97
CA ASN A 5 32.93 18.40 2.35
C ASN A 5 31.63 18.36 3.17
N ILE A 6 30.53 17.90 2.55
CA ILE A 6 29.18 18.13 3.07
C ILE A 6 28.90 17.19 4.25
N ASN A 7 28.77 17.76 5.45
CA ASN A 7 28.38 17.02 6.64
C ASN A 7 26.86 16.72 6.65
N PRO A 8 26.42 15.45 6.63
CA PRO A 8 24.99 15.10 6.64
C PRO A 8 24.22 15.71 7.81
N LYS A 9 24.86 15.89 8.96
CA LYS A 9 24.22 16.41 10.19
C LYS A 9 23.73 17.86 10.05
N ASP A 10 24.36 18.63 9.16
CA ASP A 10 24.01 20.03 8.91
C ASP A 10 22.93 20.16 7.80
N LYS A 11 22.52 19.03 7.21
CA LYS A 11 21.51 18.93 6.15
C LYS A 11 20.19 18.36 6.67
N THR A 12 19.10 19.09 6.43
CA THR A 12 17.74 18.71 6.84
C THR A 12 16.96 18.13 5.67
N ILE A 13 16.26 17.02 5.90
CA ILE A 13 15.44 16.32 4.90
C ILE A 13 14.03 16.16 5.43
N ILE A 14 13.03 16.63 4.67
CA ILE A 14 11.61 16.38 4.97
C ILE A 14 11.09 15.25 4.07
N VAL A 15 10.60 14.18 4.69
CA VAL A 15 9.95 13.05 4.00
C VAL A 15 8.44 13.18 4.18
N ILE A 16 7.71 13.26 3.07
CA ILE A 16 6.24 13.38 3.08
C ILE A 16 5.64 11.99 2.81
N GLY A 17 4.83 11.51 3.76
CA GLY A 17 4.29 10.16 3.86
C GLY A 17 5.18 9.24 4.71
N ALA A 18 4.57 8.59 5.70
CA ALA A 18 5.17 7.56 6.55
C ALA A 18 4.66 6.15 6.19
N GLY A 19 4.38 5.91 4.90
CA GLY A 19 4.29 4.56 4.35
C GLY A 19 5.68 3.91 4.29
N ILE A 20 5.73 2.61 3.94
CA ILE A 20 6.99 1.84 3.93
C ILE A 20 8.13 2.49 3.12
N SER A 21 7.81 3.17 2.01
CA SER A 21 8.78 3.90 1.19
C SER A 21 9.45 5.07 1.96
N GLY A 22 8.62 5.94 2.56
CA GLY A 22 9.11 7.06 3.36
C GLY A 22 9.83 6.62 4.62
N LEU A 23 9.35 5.57 5.31
CA LEU A 23 10.02 5.01 6.49
C LEU A 23 11.37 4.38 6.15
N ALA A 24 11.48 3.66 5.02
CA ALA A 24 12.75 3.07 4.57
C ALA A 24 13.79 4.13 4.22
N ALA A 25 13.39 5.16 3.47
CA ALA A 25 14.24 6.31 3.18
C ALA A 25 14.67 7.01 4.46
N SER A 26 13.73 7.26 5.39
CA SER A 26 13.99 7.94 6.65
C SER A 26 14.96 7.20 7.55
N LYS A 27 14.83 5.87 7.67
CA LYS A 27 15.79 5.01 8.40
C LYS A 27 17.19 5.17 7.83
N LYS A 28 17.35 4.92 6.52
CA LYS A 28 18.66 4.95 5.84
C LYS A 28 19.32 6.33 5.90
N LEU A 29 18.58 7.40 5.65
CA LEU A 29 19.09 8.77 5.77
C LEU A 29 19.46 9.12 7.22
N LYS A 30 18.71 8.63 8.22
CA LYS A 30 19.04 8.87 9.63
C LYS A 30 20.28 8.11 10.09
N GLU A 31 20.51 6.91 9.56
CA GLU A 31 21.71 6.09 9.80
C GLU A 31 23.00 6.75 9.26
N ILE A 32 22.92 7.45 8.11
CA ILE A 32 24.01 8.30 7.58
C ILE A 32 24.19 9.61 8.38
N GLY A 33 23.22 9.95 9.24
CA GLY A 33 23.32 11.07 10.19
C GLY A 33 22.56 12.33 9.79
N PHE A 34 21.75 12.31 8.74
CA PHE A 34 20.94 13.46 8.31
C PHE A 34 19.93 13.91 9.38
N ASN A 35 19.55 15.18 9.35
CA ASN A 35 18.42 15.68 10.12
C ASN A 35 17.09 15.38 9.41
N VAL A 36 16.59 14.14 9.57
CA VAL A 36 15.34 13.69 8.94
C VAL A 36 14.12 14.06 9.78
N ILE A 37 13.12 14.67 9.12
CA ILE A 37 11.78 14.95 9.62
C ILE A 37 10.79 14.18 8.74
N VAL A 38 9.76 13.55 9.34
CA VAL A 38 8.71 12.82 8.60
C VAL A 38 7.37 13.46 8.86
N LEU A 39 6.64 13.79 7.78
CA LEU A 39 5.29 14.36 7.82
C LEU A 39 4.29 13.32 7.29
N GLU A 40 3.39 12.85 8.14
CA GLU A 40 2.29 11.94 7.81
C GLU A 40 0.95 12.66 8.02
N ALA A 41 -0.04 12.36 7.18
CA ALA A 41 -1.36 13.00 7.22
C ALA A 41 -2.36 12.24 8.11
N GLN A 42 -2.11 10.95 8.36
CA GLN A 42 -2.91 10.09 9.22
C GLN A 42 -2.39 10.08 10.67
N ASP A 43 -3.28 9.76 11.63
CA ASP A 43 -2.92 9.53 13.05
C ASP A 43 -1.89 8.40 13.28
N LYS A 44 -1.58 7.60 12.24
CA LYS A 44 -0.71 6.42 12.31
C LYS A 44 0.11 6.26 11.03
N VAL A 45 1.38 5.90 11.22
CA VAL A 45 2.31 5.49 10.16
C VAL A 45 1.91 4.14 9.53
N GLY A 46 2.49 3.80 8.39
CA GLY A 46 2.27 2.56 7.62
C GLY A 46 1.46 2.76 6.34
N GLY A 47 0.47 3.66 6.37
CA GLY A 47 -0.37 4.01 5.21
C GLY A 47 -1.12 2.80 4.63
N ARG A 48 -0.69 2.31 3.45
CA ARG A 48 -1.22 1.09 2.81
C ARG A 48 -0.65 -0.22 3.38
N LEU A 49 0.10 -0.16 4.49
CA LEU A 49 0.35 -1.28 5.40
C LEU A 49 -0.41 -1.00 6.70
N LYS A 50 -1.53 -1.70 6.93
CA LYS A 50 -2.43 -1.43 8.05
C LYS A 50 -3.14 -2.71 8.50
N THR A 51 -2.82 -3.17 9.70
CA THR A 51 -3.50 -4.29 10.37
C THR A 51 -4.63 -3.79 11.27
N ASN A 52 -5.85 -4.24 11.02
CA ASN A 52 -6.97 -4.13 11.94
C ASN A 52 -7.02 -5.36 12.85
N ARG A 53 -7.43 -5.19 14.11
CA ARG A 53 -7.52 -6.25 15.13
C ARG A 53 -8.81 -6.20 15.96
N SER A 54 -9.81 -5.42 15.54
CA SER A 54 -11.06 -5.21 16.31
C SER A 54 -11.91 -6.47 16.50
N LEU A 55 -11.82 -7.45 15.59
CA LEU A 55 -12.47 -8.76 15.70
C LEU A 55 -11.62 -9.81 16.44
N GLY A 56 -10.56 -9.41 17.16
CA GLY A 56 -9.61 -10.32 17.83
C GLY A 56 -8.65 -11.07 16.89
N ILE A 57 -8.96 -11.12 15.60
CA ILE A 57 -8.10 -11.66 14.53
C ILE A 57 -7.38 -10.54 13.80
N ALA A 58 -6.19 -10.83 13.25
CA ALA A 58 -5.50 -9.90 12.36
C ALA A 58 -6.20 -9.83 11.00
N PHE A 59 -6.58 -8.62 10.57
CA PHE A 59 -7.08 -8.33 9.24
C PHE A 59 -6.23 -7.22 8.63
N ASP A 60 -5.32 -7.58 7.73
CA ASP A 60 -4.53 -6.61 6.99
C ASP A 60 -5.38 -5.99 5.87
N GLU A 61 -5.87 -4.78 6.13
CA GLU A 61 -6.64 -3.96 5.20
C GLU A 61 -5.82 -3.63 3.94
N GLY A 62 -4.51 -3.47 4.10
CA GLY A 62 -3.54 -3.08 3.08
C GLY A 62 -2.90 -4.25 2.33
N ALA A 63 -1.58 -4.25 2.16
CA ALA A 63 -0.87 -5.45 1.66
C ALA A 63 -0.85 -6.57 2.72
N SER A 64 -0.84 -7.84 2.27
CA SER A 64 -0.78 -9.04 3.14
C SER A 64 0.15 -10.14 2.62
N TRP A 65 0.75 -9.94 1.45
CA TRP A 65 1.55 -10.95 0.75
C TRP A 65 2.95 -10.39 0.47
N ILE A 66 3.95 -11.27 0.61
CA ILE A 66 5.32 -11.05 0.18
C ILE A 66 5.49 -11.89 -1.09
N HIS A 67 5.25 -11.29 -2.25
CA HIS A 67 5.41 -11.96 -3.55
C HIS A 67 6.91 -12.12 -3.83
N GLY A 68 7.35 -13.36 -4.06
CA GLY A 68 8.76 -13.74 -4.08
C GLY A 68 9.44 -13.58 -2.72
N ILE A 69 9.71 -14.68 -2.01
CA ILE A 69 10.30 -14.61 -0.64
C ILE A 69 11.83 -14.55 -0.63
N ASP A 70 12.50 -15.19 -1.59
CA ASP A 70 13.95 -15.27 -1.68
C ASP A 70 14.57 -13.92 -2.09
N GLY A 71 15.56 -13.47 -1.33
CA GLY A 71 16.24 -12.17 -1.54
C GLY A 71 15.37 -10.93 -1.27
N ASN A 72 14.08 -11.10 -1.00
CA ASN A 72 13.15 -9.98 -0.79
C ASN A 72 13.35 -9.34 0.59
N PRO A 73 13.67 -8.03 0.68
CA PRO A 73 13.93 -7.35 1.95
C PRO A 73 12.70 -7.27 2.85
N ILE A 74 11.48 -7.43 2.33
CA ILE A 74 10.27 -7.51 3.17
C ILE A 74 10.27 -8.82 3.99
N THR A 75 10.85 -9.91 3.46
CA THR A 75 11.05 -11.16 4.20
C THR A 75 11.97 -10.92 5.41
N SER A 76 13.10 -10.24 5.21
CA SER A 76 14.02 -9.90 6.29
C SER A 76 13.37 -8.98 7.34
N LEU A 77 12.65 -7.94 6.91
CA LEU A 77 11.95 -7.04 7.82
C LEU A 77 10.85 -7.74 8.64
N ALA A 78 10.14 -8.71 8.04
CA ALA A 78 9.16 -9.53 8.77
C ALA A 78 9.85 -10.40 9.83
N GLN A 79 11.00 -10.98 9.53
CA GLN A 79 11.82 -11.75 10.47
C GLN A 79 12.38 -10.86 11.60
N GLU A 80 12.95 -9.70 11.27
CA GLU A 80 13.42 -8.69 12.24
C GLU A 80 12.29 -8.22 13.18
N ALA A 81 11.08 -8.06 12.66
CA ALA A 81 9.88 -7.70 13.43
C ALA A 81 9.25 -8.87 14.22
N GLY A 82 9.82 -10.08 14.14
CA GLY A 82 9.30 -11.27 14.81
C GLY A 82 7.95 -11.75 14.28
N MET A 83 7.60 -11.44 13.03
CA MET A 83 6.33 -11.80 12.42
C MET A 83 6.34 -13.25 11.93
N THR A 84 5.32 -14.03 12.32
CA THR A 84 5.05 -15.34 11.72
C THR A 84 4.55 -15.17 10.29
N THR A 85 5.29 -15.69 9.31
CA THR A 85 4.87 -15.79 7.91
C THR A 85 4.21 -17.14 7.62
N PHE A 86 3.44 -17.20 6.53
CA PHE A 86 2.86 -18.43 5.99
C PHE A 86 3.09 -18.43 4.47
N GLU A 87 3.53 -19.56 3.91
CA GLU A 87 3.94 -19.64 2.51
C GLU A 87 2.75 -19.71 1.53
N THR A 88 2.86 -18.99 0.41
CA THR A 88 1.87 -18.95 -0.67
C THR A 88 2.58 -18.84 -2.02
N ILE A 89 2.21 -19.66 -3.01
CA ILE A 89 2.89 -19.76 -4.31
C ILE A 89 2.29 -18.73 -5.30
N ASP A 90 3.11 -17.82 -5.85
CA ASP A 90 2.77 -16.78 -6.85
C ASP A 90 4.06 -16.14 -7.47
N ASP A 91 3.99 -15.55 -8.67
CA ASP A 91 5.15 -15.26 -9.56
C ASP A 91 5.54 -13.74 -9.73
N GLN A 92 6.60 -13.37 -10.51
CA GLN A 92 7.42 -12.11 -10.35
C GLN A 92 7.87 -11.29 -11.63
N ALA A 93 8.72 -10.23 -11.46
CA ALA A 93 9.56 -9.42 -12.42
C ALA A 93 8.90 -8.20 -13.18
N GLU A 94 9.55 -7.11 -13.73
CA GLU A 94 10.87 -6.38 -13.76
C GLU A 94 10.63 -5.02 -14.57
N SER A 95 11.32 -3.85 -14.59
CA SER A 95 12.34 -3.06 -13.80
C SER A 95 12.45 -1.57 -14.28
N CYS A 96 12.84 -0.54 -13.46
CA CYS A 96 13.47 0.82 -13.82
C CYS A 96 13.39 1.99 -12.73
N TYR A 97 13.59 3.27 -13.13
CA TYR A 97 14.13 4.47 -12.39
C TYR A 97 13.18 5.73 -12.35
N ASP A 98 13.46 7.06 -12.24
CA ASP A 98 14.65 7.97 -12.36
C ASP A 98 14.55 9.34 -11.57
N ILE A 99 15.02 10.51 -12.06
CA ILE A 99 15.44 11.73 -11.27
C ILE A 99 14.78 13.08 -11.72
N GLY A 100 15.01 14.18 -10.99
CA GLY A 100 14.75 15.59 -11.33
C GLY A 100 15.76 16.55 -10.65
N ASP A 101 15.82 17.81 -11.10
CA ASP A 101 16.92 18.77 -10.85
C ASP A 101 16.99 19.38 -9.43
N TYR A 102 18.15 19.96 -9.05
CA TYR A 102 18.44 20.48 -7.71
C TYR A 102 18.64 22.01 -7.65
N SER A 103 18.23 22.63 -6.54
CA SER A 103 18.51 24.03 -6.19
C SER A 103 19.35 24.10 -4.90
N ASN A 104 20.11 25.18 -4.74
CA ASN A 104 20.85 25.48 -3.50
C ASN A 104 20.02 26.26 -2.47
N ASP A 105 18.83 26.77 -2.85
CA ASP A 105 17.91 27.41 -1.91
C ASP A 105 17.12 26.36 -1.12
N LYS A 106 16.86 26.63 0.17
CA LYS A 106 16.03 25.75 0.99
C LYS A 106 14.61 25.64 0.45
N ILE A 107 14.11 24.41 0.39
CA ILE A 107 12.76 24.08 0.01
C ILE A 107 11.83 24.43 1.18
N LYS A 108 10.77 25.19 0.92
CA LYS A 108 9.69 25.49 1.89
C LYS A 108 8.53 24.51 1.73
N ILE A 109 8.03 24.00 2.85
CA ILE A 109 6.88 23.10 2.94
C ILE A 109 5.85 23.74 3.88
N THR A 110 4.64 23.97 3.39
CA THR A 110 3.53 24.46 4.21
C THR A 110 2.56 23.31 4.51
N HIS A 111 2.28 23.06 5.78
CA HIS A 111 1.37 22.01 6.25
C HIS A 111 0.65 22.49 7.52
N ASN A 112 -0.66 22.30 7.63
CA ASN A 112 -1.45 22.72 8.81
C ASN A 112 -1.22 24.19 9.25
N SER A 113 -1.01 25.10 8.28
CA SER A 113 -0.62 26.52 8.48
C SER A 113 0.74 26.75 9.16
N ILE A 114 1.56 25.71 9.30
CA ILE A 114 2.96 25.74 9.72
C ILE A 114 3.83 25.76 8.46
N GLU A 115 4.87 26.60 8.44
CA GLU A 115 5.94 26.52 7.45
C GLU A 115 7.14 25.73 8.02
N SER A 116 7.80 24.96 7.17
CA SER A 116 9.00 24.19 7.51
C SER A 116 9.98 24.24 6.35
N GLU A 117 11.28 24.18 6.63
CA GLU A 117 12.33 24.28 5.63
C GLU A 117 13.26 23.07 5.65
N ALA A 118 13.70 22.63 4.46
CA ALA A 118 14.67 21.55 4.30
C ALA A 118 15.62 21.82 3.13
N ASP A 119 16.78 21.17 3.15
CA ASP A 119 17.70 21.12 2.01
C ASP A 119 17.18 20.18 0.92
N TYR A 120 16.49 19.10 1.32
CA TYR A 120 15.87 18.13 0.40
C TYR A 120 14.46 17.74 0.87
N VAL A 121 13.58 17.45 -0.10
CA VAL A 121 12.23 16.92 0.15
C VAL A 121 12.01 15.65 -0.64
N LEU A 122 11.56 14.58 0.05
CA LEU A 122 11.19 13.31 -0.56
C LEU A 122 9.69 13.08 -0.43
N VAL A 123 8.96 13.08 -1.55
CA VAL A 123 7.51 12.87 -1.59
C VAL A 123 7.19 11.41 -1.88
N THR A 124 6.60 10.71 -0.91
CA THR A 124 6.29 9.26 -1.00
C THR A 124 4.78 8.93 -0.99
N VAL A 125 3.93 9.96 -1.14
CA VAL A 125 2.47 9.80 -1.12
C VAL A 125 1.96 8.93 -2.28
N PRO A 126 0.82 8.22 -2.14
CA PRO A 126 0.27 7.39 -3.20
C PRO A 126 -0.07 8.18 -4.47
N LEU A 127 -0.01 7.50 -5.63
CA LEU A 127 -0.34 8.08 -6.95
C LEU A 127 -1.72 8.75 -6.99
N GLY A 128 -2.72 8.20 -6.27
CA GLY A 128 -4.05 8.80 -6.19
C GLY A 128 -4.05 10.19 -5.53
N VAL A 129 -3.17 10.44 -4.54
CA VAL A 129 -2.99 11.74 -3.90
C VAL A 129 -2.35 12.75 -4.87
N LEU A 130 -1.36 12.31 -5.66
CA LEU A 130 -0.76 13.13 -6.72
C LEU A 130 -1.80 13.47 -7.82
N LYS A 131 -2.63 12.52 -8.23
CA LYS A 131 -3.72 12.74 -9.20
C LYS A 131 -4.79 13.70 -8.69
N ALA A 132 -5.07 13.67 -7.39
CA ALA A 132 -6.04 14.57 -6.74
C ALA A 132 -5.54 16.03 -6.62
N ASN A 133 -4.26 16.29 -6.90
CA ASN A 133 -3.61 17.61 -6.81
C ASN A 133 -3.73 18.26 -5.42
N THR A 134 -3.83 17.47 -4.34
CA THR A 134 -3.89 17.99 -2.95
C THR A 134 -2.55 18.54 -2.45
N ILE A 135 -1.45 18.24 -3.14
CA ILE A 135 -0.13 18.83 -2.93
C ILE A 135 0.17 19.79 -4.08
N GLN A 136 0.31 21.07 -3.77
CA GLN A 136 0.71 22.09 -4.74
C GLN A 136 2.24 22.19 -4.81
N PHE A 137 2.80 21.94 -6.00
CA PHE A 137 4.23 22.15 -6.27
C PHE A 137 4.44 23.57 -6.84
N ILE A 138 5.43 24.31 -6.29
CA ILE A 138 5.81 25.65 -6.75
C ILE A 138 7.35 25.68 -6.89
N PRO A 139 7.91 25.80 -8.11
CA PRO A 139 7.22 25.76 -9.41
C PRO A 139 6.50 24.42 -9.64
N ALA A 140 5.52 24.42 -10.55
CA ALA A 140 4.79 23.21 -10.90
C ALA A 140 5.73 22.14 -11.49
N LEU A 141 5.42 20.86 -11.25
CA LEU A 141 6.20 19.74 -11.78
C LEU A 141 6.33 19.83 -13.32
N PRO A 142 7.46 19.44 -13.92
CA PRO A 142 7.61 19.43 -15.38
C PRO A 142 6.51 18.64 -16.07
N THR A 143 6.06 19.12 -17.24
CA THR A 143 4.90 18.57 -17.97
C THR A 143 5.00 17.06 -18.19
N VAL A 144 6.20 16.52 -18.42
CA VAL A 144 6.45 15.06 -18.53
C VAL A 144 6.02 14.32 -17.27
N LYS A 145 6.40 14.81 -16.07
CA LYS A 145 6.01 14.19 -14.79
C LYS A 145 4.51 14.35 -14.52
N GLN A 146 3.90 15.49 -14.89
CA GLN A 146 2.44 15.66 -14.82
C GLN A 146 1.70 14.66 -15.74
N THR A 147 2.16 14.51 -16.98
CA THR A 147 1.61 13.56 -17.96
C THR A 147 1.71 12.13 -17.44
N ALA A 148 2.84 11.74 -16.85
CA ALA A 148 3.01 10.41 -16.25
C ALA A 148 2.03 10.18 -15.09
N ILE A 149 1.92 11.14 -14.16
CA ILE A 149 0.95 11.08 -13.05
C ILE A 149 -0.48 10.89 -13.58
N GLN A 150 -0.84 11.48 -14.72
CA GLN A 150 -2.17 11.32 -15.31
C GLN A 150 -2.36 10.00 -16.09
N LYS A 151 -1.36 9.54 -16.86
CA LYS A 151 -1.43 8.28 -17.61
C LYS A 151 -1.57 7.03 -16.72
N ILE A 152 -0.77 6.94 -15.65
CA ILE A 152 -0.70 5.70 -14.84
C ILE A 152 -2.06 5.45 -14.17
N GLY A 153 -2.56 4.22 -14.23
CA GLY A 153 -3.84 3.82 -13.64
C GLY A 153 -3.75 3.65 -12.12
N MET A 154 -4.84 3.95 -11.40
CA MET A 154 -5.00 3.63 -9.98
C MET A 154 -6.18 2.67 -9.82
N ASN A 155 -5.90 1.44 -9.41
CA ASN A 155 -6.90 0.40 -9.26
C ASN A 155 -7.59 0.51 -7.88
N CYS A 156 -8.87 0.19 -7.85
CA CYS A 156 -9.56 -0.07 -6.61
C CYS A 156 -9.55 -1.58 -6.35
N VAL A 157 -9.12 -1.98 -5.15
CA VAL A 157 -9.27 -3.35 -4.65
C VAL A 157 -9.76 -3.21 -3.23
N ASN A 158 -10.89 -3.81 -2.92
CA ASN A 158 -11.41 -3.84 -1.57
C ASN A 158 -11.45 -5.26 -1.02
N LYS A 159 -11.06 -5.39 0.25
CA LYS A 159 -11.06 -6.65 0.99
C LYS A 159 -12.25 -6.71 1.92
N PHE A 160 -12.75 -7.92 2.14
CA PHE A 160 -13.86 -8.23 3.03
C PHE A 160 -13.47 -9.45 3.85
N ILE A 161 -13.40 -9.32 5.17
CA ILE A 161 -13.24 -10.47 6.07
C ILE A 161 -14.53 -10.69 6.83
N LEU A 162 -14.99 -11.92 6.84
CA LEU A 162 -16.27 -12.34 7.42
C LEU A 162 -15.98 -13.43 8.45
N THR A 163 -16.68 -13.39 9.58
CA THR A 163 -16.50 -14.31 10.72
C THR A 163 -17.77 -15.10 10.99
N TRP A 164 -17.61 -16.35 11.44
CA TRP A 164 -18.71 -17.24 11.82
C TRP A 164 -18.41 -17.91 13.16
N ASN A 165 -19.44 -18.39 13.86
CA ASN A 165 -19.25 -19.18 15.08
C ASN A 165 -18.57 -20.54 14.81
N THR A 166 -18.81 -21.14 13.64
CA THR A 166 -18.30 -22.45 13.21
C THR A 166 -17.97 -22.43 11.73
N PRO A 167 -16.88 -23.09 11.27
CA PRO A 167 -16.61 -23.21 9.84
C PRO A 167 -17.59 -24.21 9.21
N PHE A 168 -18.03 -23.93 7.98
CA PHE A 168 -18.89 -24.81 7.17
C PHE A 168 -18.25 -25.18 5.82
N TRP A 169 -17.08 -24.63 5.53
CA TRP A 169 -16.35 -24.76 4.27
C TRP A 169 -15.22 -25.80 4.37
N ASP A 170 -14.67 -26.18 3.22
CA ASP A 170 -13.62 -27.20 3.14
C ASP A 170 -12.32 -26.76 3.84
N ASN A 171 -11.55 -27.72 4.32
CA ASN A 171 -10.22 -27.49 4.89
C ASN A 171 -9.14 -27.22 3.81
N THR A 172 -9.47 -26.42 2.80
CA THR A 172 -8.56 -25.85 1.78
C THR A 172 -8.02 -24.48 2.24
N GLN A 173 -7.01 -23.94 1.55
CA GLN A 173 -6.53 -22.57 1.73
C GLN A 173 -7.30 -21.57 0.86
N TYR A 174 -7.63 -21.97 -0.37
CA TYR A 174 -8.37 -21.16 -1.33
C TYR A 174 -9.62 -21.91 -1.79
N ILE A 175 -10.75 -21.22 -1.79
CA ILE A 175 -12.02 -21.67 -2.36
C ILE A 175 -12.30 -20.74 -3.55
N VAL A 176 -12.27 -21.26 -4.78
CA VAL A 176 -12.40 -20.45 -6.00
C VAL A 176 -13.85 -20.47 -6.49
N TYR A 177 -14.33 -19.34 -7.01
CA TYR A 177 -15.67 -19.18 -7.57
C TYR A 177 -15.60 -18.36 -8.86
N THR A 178 -16.30 -18.78 -9.91
CA THR A 178 -16.35 -18.06 -11.18
C THR A 178 -17.66 -17.29 -11.29
N PRO A 179 -17.71 -15.99 -10.91
CA PRO A 179 -18.92 -15.19 -10.99
C PRO A 179 -19.29 -14.86 -12.43
N GLU A 180 -20.58 -14.70 -12.71
CA GLU A 180 -21.05 -14.07 -13.97
C GLU A 180 -20.58 -12.61 -14.07
N ILE A 181 -20.56 -11.90 -12.93
CA ILE A 181 -20.06 -10.53 -12.83
C ILE A 181 -18.55 -10.58 -12.56
N LYS A 182 -17.74 -10.17 -13.55
CA LYS A 182 -16.29 -10.01 -13.43
C LYS A 182 -15.93 -9.16 -12.19
N ASP A 183 -14.78 -9.45 -11.59
CA ASP A 183 -14.17 -8.71 -10.48
C ASP A 183 -14.94 -8.75 -9.13
N LYS A 184 -16.00 -9.56 -9.01
CA LYS A 184 -16.82 -9.76 -7.81
C LYS A 184 -16.48 -11.07 -7.08
N PHE A 185 -15.87 -11.00 -5.89
CA PHE A 185 -15.79 -12.10 -4.91
C PHE A 185 -15.47 -13.49 -5.52
N ASN A 186 -14.41 -13.55 -6.33
CA ASN A 186 -14.05 -14.70 -7.17
C ASN A 186 -13.16 -15.74 -6.46
N TYR A 187 -12.70 -15.46 -5.24
CA TYR A 187 -12.14 -16.48 -4.36
C TYR A 187 -12.28 -16.07 -2.89
N PHE A 188 -12.19 -17.08 -2.03
CA PHE A 188 -12.18 -16.95 -0.57
C PHE A 188 -10.89 -17.56 -0.03
N VAL A 189 -10.19 -16.80 0.79
CA VAL A 189 -9.02 -17.22 1.56
C VAL A 189 -9.50 -17.72 2.91
N ASN A 190 -9.19 -18.98 3.23
CA ASN A 190 -9.52 -19.58 4.51
C ASN A 190 -8.55 -19.10 5.59
N VAL A 191 -8.99 -18.14 6.40
CA VAL A 191 -8.18 -17.49 7.45
C VAL A 191 -7.74 -18.50 8.51
N ASN A 192 -8.49 -19.59 8.68
CA ASN A 192 -8.15 -20.66 9.61
C ASN A 192 -6.76 -21.28 9.35
N LYS A 193 -6.26 -21.26 8.11
CA LYS A 193 -4.97 -21.84 7.73
C LYS A 193 -3.76 -21.15 8.37
N PHE A 194 -3.85 -19.84 8.60
CA PHE A 194 -2.78 -19.04 9.22
C PHE A 194 -3.17 -18.48 10.59
N ASN A 195 -4.44 -18.63 10.99
CA ASN A 195 -4.91 -18.40 12.36
C ASN A 195 -5.91 -19.50 12.75
N PRO A 196 -5.49 -20.63 13.35
CA PRO A 196 -6.34 -21.79 13.60
C PRO A 196 -7.57 -21.57 14.51
N THR A 197 -7.64 -20.45 15.25
CA THR A 197 -8.82 -20.08 16.04
C THR A 197 -9.77 -19.14 15.29
N ALA A 198 -9.39 -18.65 14.11
CA ALA A 198 -10.23 -17.81 13.26
C ALA A 198 -11.16 -18.65 12.38
N ASN A 199 -12.45 -18.65 12.72
CA ASN A 199 -13.53 -19.16 11.86
C ASN A 199 -13.92 -18.06 10.87
N ALA A 200 -13.04 -17.76 9.91
CA ALA A 200 -13.21 -16.64 9.00
C ALA A 200 -12.80 -16.94 7.54
N LEU A 201 -13.48 -16.26 6.62
CA LEU A 201 -13.13 -16.20 5.20
C LEU A 201 -12.81 -14.75 4.81
N MET A 202 -11.80 -14.55 3.97
CA MET A 202 -11.49 -13.26 3.36
C MET A 202 -11.68 -13.31 1.85
N THR A 203 -12.37 -12.33 1.27
CA THR A 203 -12.62 -12.21 -0.17
C THR A 203 -12.41 -10.78 -0.66
N PHE A 204 -12.52 -10.58 -1.98
CA PHE A 204 -12.02 -9.41 -2.70
C PHE A 204 -13.02 -8.94 -3.74
N ALA A 205 -13.10 -7.62 -3.92
CA ALA A 205 -13.66 -7.00 -5.11
C ALA A 205 -12.56 -6.19 -5.80
N TYR A 206 -12.57 -6.13 -7.14
CA TYR A 206 -11.57 -5.41 -7.95
C TYR A 206 -12.22 -4.37 -8.86
N ALA A 207 -11.40 -3.44 -9.37
CA ALA A 207 -11.75 -2.43 -10.36
C ALA A 207 -13.08 -1.71 -10.04
N ASP A 208 -14.05 -1.77 -10.95
CA ASP A 208 -15.29 -1.01 -10.83
C ASP A 208 -16.30 -1.70 -9.90
N TYR A 209 -16.23 -3.03 -9.72
CA TYR A 209 -16.99 -3.70 -8.67
C TYR A 209 -16.46 -3.31 -7.27
N ALA A 210 -15.15 -3.15 -7.10
CA ALA A 210 -14.59 -2.61 -5.86
C ALA A 210 -15.10 -1.19 -5.56
N ARG A 211 -15.22 -0.33 -6.58
CA ARG A 211 -15.82 1.01 -6.44
C ARG A 211 -17.30 0.94 -6.07
N LEU A 212 -18.08 0.06 -6.70
CA LEU A 212 -19.48 -0.19 -6.35
C LEU A 212 -19.62 -0.66 -4.89
N THR A 213 -18.75 -1.56 -4.42
CA THR A 213 -18.81 -2.01 -3.02
C THR A 213 -18.55 -0.90 -1.99
N GLU A 214 -18.04 0.29 -2.36
CA GLU A 214 -17.90 1.39 -1.40
C GLU A 214 -19.21 2.16 -1.15
N THR A 215 -20.17 2.12 -2.07
CA THR A 215 -21.50 2.74 -1.91
C THR A 215 -22.50 1.82 -1.21
N MET A 216 -22.29 0.50 -1.28
CA MET A 216 -23.15 -0.51 -0.65
C MET A 216 -23.08 -0.50 0.89
N THR A 217 -24.18 -0.90 1.52
CA THR A 217 -24.24 -1.24 2.95
C THR A 217 -23.62 -2.61 3.24
N ASP A 218 -23.24 -2.86 4.49
CA ASP A 218 -22.66 -4.15 4.90
C ASP A 218 -23.64 -5.32 4.70
N ALA A 219 -24.94 -5.11 4.93
CA ALA A 219 -25.96 -6.10 4.67
C ALA A 219 -26.07 -6.48 3.17
N GLN A 220 -25.94 -5.50 2.26
CA GLN A 220 -25.90 -5.77 0.82
C GLN A 220 -24.65 -6.55 0.42
N ILE A 221 -23.49 -6.20 0.97
CA ILE A 221 -22.22 -6.91 0.70
C ILE A 221 -22.26 -8.34 1.24
N ILE A 222 -22.77 -8.54 2.46
CA ILE A 222 -23.02 -9.87 3.03
C ILE A 222 -23.94 -10.68 2.12
N ASN A 223 -25.04 -10.09 1.62
CA ASN A 223 -25.94 -10.80 0.72
C ASN A 223 -25.25 -11.24 -0.58
N GLU A 224 -24.53 -10.35 -1.26
CA GLU A 224 -23.80 -10.68 -2.51
C GLU A 224 -22.74 -11.76 -2.31
N ILE A 225 -22.02 -11.73 -1.18
CA ILE A 225 -21.03 -12.75 -0.79
C ILE A 225 -21.71 -14.08 -0.45
N MET A 226 -22.82 -14.05 0.28
CA MET A 226 -23.57 -15.23 0.68
C MET A 226 -24.31 -15.91 -0.48
N VAL A 227 -24.55 -15.24 -1.62
CA VAL A 227 -24.98 -15.91 -2.87
C VAL A 227 -23.89 -16.87 -3.31
N HIS A 228 -22.65 -16.38 -3.53
CA HIS A 228 -21.55 -17.21 -4.03
C HIS A 228 -21.26 -18.39 -3.08
N LEU A 229 -21.28 -18.15 -1.76
CA LEU A 229 -21.06 -19.20 -0.77
C LEU A 229 -22.20 -20.24 -0.73
N LYS A 230 -23.46 -19.85 -1.02
CA LYS A 230 -24.60 -20.78 -1.11
C LYS A 230 -24.64 -21.57 -2.42
N ASP A 231 -24.08 -21.03 -3.50
CA ASP A 231 -23.88 -21.80 -4.73
C ASP A 231 -22.84 -22.92 -4.54
N ILE A 232 -21.79 -22.66 -3.76
CA ILE A 232 -20.74 -23.65 -3.45
C ILE A 232 -21.23 -24.69 -2.41
N TYR A 233 -21.78 -24.21 -1.28
CA TYR A 233 -22.04 -25.05 -0.09
C TYR A 233 -23.52 -25.31 0.19
N GLY A 234 -24.42 -24.86 -0.67
CA GLY A 234 -25.86 -25.00 -0.53
C GLY A 234 -26.51 -23.97 0.41
N ASN A 235 -27.84 -23.88 0.35
CA ASN A 235 -28.62 -22.85 1.04
C ASN A 235 -28.64 -22.93 2.57
N ASN A 236 -28.20 -24.05 3.16
CA ASN A 236 -28.30 -24.32 4.61
C ASN A 236 -27.12 -23.78 5.44
N ILE A 237 -26.21 -23.01 4.84
CA ILE A 237 -25.07 -22.41 5.54
C ILE A 237 -25.47 -21.20 6.40
N PRO A 238 -24.81 -20.98 7.56
CA PRO A 238 -25.10 -19.82 8.42
C PRO A 238 -24.64 -18.50 7.79
N ASN A 239 -25.38 -17.42 8.06
CA ASN A 239 -24.90 -16.06 7.78
C ASN A 239 -23.72 -15.69 8.70
N PRO A 240 -22.81 -14.79 8.26
CA PRO A 240 -21.69 -14.33 9.08
C PRO A 240 -22.16 -13.53 10.30
N THR A 241 -21.40 -13.66 11.38
CA THR A 241 -21.60 -12.97 12.66
C THR A 241 -21.09 -11.53 12.62
N ASN A 242 -19.94 -11.29 11.98
CA ASN A 242 -19.37 -9.95 11.75
C ASN A 242 -18.69 -9.86 10.39
N ILE A 243 -18.59 -8.64 9.86
CA ILE A 243 -17.79 -8.28 8.67
C ILE A 243 -16.87 -7.10 9.02
N LEU A 244 -15.65 -7.10 8.45
CA LEU A 244 -14.89 -5.87 8.21
C LEU A 244 -14.63 -5.73 6.71
N ARG A 245 -14.55 -4.48 6.24
CA ARG A 245 -14.32 -4.12 4.83
C ARG A 245 -13.35 -2.95 4.72
N THR A 246 -12.67 -2.85 3.59
CA THR A 246 -11.89 -1.66 3.22
C THR A 246 -12.71 -0.70 2.35
N LYS A 247 -12.23 0.55 2.24
CA LYS A 247 -12.72 1.56 1.28
C LYS A 247 -11.53 2.36 0.75
N TRP A 248 -10.71 1.74 -0.10
CA TRP A 248 -9.46 2.35 -0.55
C TRP A 248 -9.66 3.47 -1.58
N GLN A 249 -10.77 3.49 -2.34
CA GLN A 249 -11.04 4.53 -3.34
C GLN A 249 -11.42 5.88 -2.70
N ASN A 250 -12.24 5.87 -1.65
CA ASN A 250 -12.68 7.07 -0.94
C ASN A 250 -11.77 7.46 0.24
N ASN A 251 -10.65 6.75 0.47
CA ASN A 251 -9.63 7.17 1.43
C ASN A 251 -8.79 8.31 0.82
N GLU A 252 -8.93 9.53 1.33
CA GLU A 252 -8.22 10.74 0.87
C GLU A 252 -6.68 10.62 0.92
N ASN A 253 -6.16 9.76 1.80
CA ASN A 253 -4.73 9.51 1.95
C ASN A 253 -4.21 8.43 0.98
N SER A 254 -5.01 8.00 -0.01
CA SER A 254 -4.59 7.00 -1.02
C SER A 254 -5.31 7.08 -2.37
N PHE A 255 -6.61 7.38 -2.41
CA PHE A 255 -7.49 7.40 -3.58
C PHE A 255 -7.36 6.17 -4.51
N GLY A 256 -7.27 4.99 -3.91
CA GLY A 256 -7.14 3.69 -4.56
C GLY A 256 -6.23 2.74 -3.77
N ALA A 257 -6.23 1.46 -4.16
CA ALA A 257 -5.39 0.44 -3.51
C ALA A 257 -3.97 0.44 -4.10
N TYR A 258 -3.84 0.18 -5.40
CA TYR A 258 -2.55 -0.03 -6.07
C TYR A 258 -2.51 0.55 -7.49
N SER A 259 -1.32 0.92 -7.98
CA SER A 259 -1.13 1.55 -9.29
C SER A 259 -0.74 0.54 -10.37
N TYR A 260 -1.40 0.59 -11.53
CA TYR A 260 -1.16 -0.28 -12.68
C TYR A 260 -0.86 0.53 -13.94
N THR A 261 -0.14 -0.04 -14.90
CA THR A 261 0.09 0.62 -16.17
C THR A 261 -1.19 0.68 -17.01
N ALA A 262 -1.57 1.88 -17.43
CA ALA A 262 -2.17 2.04 -18.76
C ALA A 262 -1.01 2.15 -19.75
N VAL A 263 -0.39 1.01 -20.05
CA VAL A 263 0.76 0.82 -20.98
C VAL A 263 1.94 1.81 -20.76
N GLY A 264 2.87 1.46 -19.86
CA GLY A 264 4.28 1.84 -20.03
C GLY A 264 5.02 2.63 -18.93
N GLU A 265 4.41 3.07 -17.83
CA GLU A 265 5.05 4.01 -16.88
C GLU A 265 4.81 3.64 -15.39
N HIS A 266 5.85 3.65 -14.54
CA HIS A 266 5.81 3.39 -13.07
C HIS A 266 7.04 3.99 -12.33
N THR A 267 6.98 4.13 -10.99
CA THR A 267 8.09 4.69 -10.16
C THR A 267 9.02 3.64 -9.54
N ASN A 268 8.51 2.42 -9.34
CA ASN A 268 9.27 1.17 -9.32
C ASN A 268 8.51 0.26 -10.28
N VAL A 269 9.16 -0.14 -11.37
CA VAL A 269 8.52 -0.95 -12.44
C VAL A 269 8.62 -2.43 -12.11
N ASP A 270 9.64 -2.84 -11.34
CA ASP A 270 9.94 -4.23 -10.98
C ASP A 270 8.81 -4.92 -10.23
N TYR A 271 8.37 -4.26 -9.16
CA TYR A 271 7.43 -4.78 -8.19
C TYR A 271 6.32 -3.75 -8.00
N PHE A 272 5.80 -3.25 -9.12
CA PHE A 272 4.66 -2.34 -9.17
C PHE A 272 3.50 -2.88 -8.33
N SER A 273 2.70 -1.99 -7.76
CA SER A 273 1.65 -2.34 -6.77
C SER A 273 2.11 -2.97 -5.44
N THR A 274 3.33 -3.50 -5.29
CA THR A 274 3.75 -4.22 -4.06
C THR A 274 4.31 -3.32 -2.94
N ALA A 275 4.41 -3.89 -1.73
CA ALA A 275 5.19 -3.32 -0.63
C ALA A 275 6.72 -3.37 -0.90
N HIS A 276 7.20 -4.39 -1.62
CA HIS A 276 8.61 -4.58 -1.97
C HIS A 276 9.14 -3.44 -2.85
N GLY A 277 8.44 -3.12 -3.95
CA GLY A 277 8.80 -2.01 -4.85
C GLY A 277 8.72 -0.64 -4.18
N ALA A 278 7.79 -0.47 -3.22
CA ALA A 278 7.70 0.74 -2.41
C ALA A 278 8.87 0.87 -1.42
N TYR A 279 9.32 -0.22 -0.80
CA TYR A 279 10.51 -0.22 0.06
C TYR A 279 11.78 0.10 -0.74
N LEU A 280 11.99 -0.60 -1.88
CA LEU A 280 13.15 -0.37 -2.74
C LEU A 280 13.23 1.05 -3.30
N SER A 281 12.11 1.65 -3.70
CA SER A 281 12.12 3.05 -4.15
C SER A 281 12.53 4.01 -3.03
N GLY A 282 12.12 3.75 -1.78
CA GLY A 282 12.55 4.52 -0.61
C GLY A 282 14.06 4.47 -0.40
N LEU A 283 14.65 3.28 -0.47
CA LEU A 283 16.11 3.13 -0.39
C LEU A 283 16.83 3.84 -1.54
N ARG A 284 16.33 3.68 -2.78
CA ARG A 284 16.90 4.25 -4.01
C ARG A 284 16.91 5.78 -3.99
N GLU A 285 15.85 6.44 -3.52
CA GLU A 285 15.84 7.89 -3.40
C GLU A 285 16.74 8.39 -2.24
N ALA A 286 16.91 7.60 -1.18
CA ALA A 286 17.90 7.90 -0.13
C ALA A 286 19.34 7.82 -0.67
N ASP A 287 19.68 6.78 -1.45
CA ASP A 287 21.01 6.65 -2.10
C ASP A 287 21.35 7.85 -2.98
N LYS A 288 20.38 8.36 -3.75
CA LYS A 288 20.57 9.56 -4.58
C LYS A 288 20.91 10.80 -3.76
N ILE A 289 20.32 10.99 -2.58
CA ILE A 289 20.63 12.13 -1.71
C ILE A 289 22.01 11.94 -1.04
N ILE A 290 22.36 10.71 -0.66
CA ILE A 290 23.68 10.36 -0.12
C ILE A 290 24.78 10.60 -1.16
N ALA A 291 24.50 10.42 -2.45
CA ALA A 291 25.42 10.67 -3.56
C ALA A 291 25.60 12.17 -3.92
N LEU A 292 25.03 13.10 -3.15
CA LEU A 292 25.25 14.54 -3.27
C LEU A 292 26.26 15.10 -2.26
N LEU A 293 26.85 14.22 -1.44
CA LEU A 293 27.86 14.53 -0.41
C LEU A 293 29.29 14.57 -0.99
#